data_AF-A0AAV5W171-F1
#
_entry.id   AF-A0AAV5W171-F1
#
_cell.length_a   1.000
_cell.length_b   1.000
_cell.length_c   1.000
_cell.angle_alpha   90.00
_cell.angle_beta   90.00
_cell.angle_gamma   90.00
#
_symmetry.space_group_name_H-M   'P 1'
#
loop_
_entity.id
_entity.type
_entity.pdbx_description
1 polymer ?
#
loop_
_entity_poly.entity_id
_entity_poly.type
_entity_poly.pdbx_seq_one_letter_code
_entity_poly.pdbx_strand_id
1 'polypeptide(L)'
;MVLSWITERKEEGEKRRTLNEIKESRTVTFTEYAKSEYHFRILSSLYIFSIVVIVGIIAYNRTIVTFREQFPTGEDETSTYLSIRVFLVPTSDSVYGRSERVREHVDKSFLSVQQPALITIAGRVEILYNRSLASLDLNSHPSPSSSLDFFIALVPSNDWPHFSATSILLTTGKWILVQVRENEDESKLLERMDELIFEILIGIPHLDLIAKRDRRERLQPWQISAMSPDHQKRLTWDCTGLSPSYSLRVIHLHSSCLSPGSCDGSTVERTLVPSLIEIKRRVEHVISLDIKSEHIFDVYLDPFLHEDVQGRQTMNQPNLYLLLKEIDSLISPTQSVDPQLKLVIVHSERKIIMVDGEGEDVWGASVSEWGGVIMNDVRVTPNVISSLRMLLGIDSSLPPTFKSVP
;
A
#
# COMPACT_ATOMS: atom_id res chain seq x y z
N MET A 1 64.41 64.84 37.87
CA MET A 1 64.30 63.40 38.18
C MET A 1 63.12 62.84 37.39
N VAL A 2 63.22 62.03 36.35
CA VAL A 2 64.32 61.32 35.69
C VAL A 2 63.67 60.86 34.36
N LEU A 3 63.53 61.69 33.31
CA LEU A 3 64.48 61.88 32.19
C LEU A 3 65.54 60.78 31.90
N SER A 4 65.47 59.59 32.51
CA SER A 4 66.38 58.45 32.22
C SER A 4 65.67 57.26 31.57
N TRP A 5 64.35 57.28 31.43
CA TRP A 5 63.61 56.16 30.81
C TRP A 5 63.40 56.29 29.29
N ILE A 6 63.76 57.44 28.71
CA ILE A 6 63.53 57.74 27.29
C ILE A 6 64.80 57.56 26.44
N THR A 7 65.95 57.30 27.05
CA THR A 7 67.27 57.27 26.37
C THR A 7 67.99 55.92 26.39
N GLU A 8 67.31 54.81 26.69
CA GLU A 8 67.91 53.45 26.70
C GLU A 8 67.22 52.45 25.77
N ARG A 9 66.46 52.95 24.79
CA ARG A 9 65.85 52.17 23.68
C ARG A 9 66.35 52.60 22.30
N LYS A 10 67.60 53.02 22.21
CA LYS A 10 68.32 53.13 20.94
C LYS A 10 69.53 52.22 21.04
N GLU A 11 69.62 51.30 20.08
CA GLU A 11 70.67 50.28 19.87
C GLU A 11 70.36 48.86 20.35
N GLU A 12 69.30 48.26 19.81
CA GLU A 12 69.43 46.90 19.30
C GLU A 12 68.91 46.89 17.86
N GLY A 13 69.81 46.65 16.92
CA GLY A 13 69.51 46.65 15.50
C GLY A 13 68.46 45.61 15.16
N GLU A 14 67.37 46.03 14.52
CA GLU A 14 66.45 45.14 13.82
C GLU A 14 67.22 44.37 12.74
N LYS A 15 67.71 43.18 13.08
CA LYS A 15 67.97 42.14 12.08
C LYS A 15 66.63 41.79 11.45
N ARG A 16 66.35 42.33 10.26
CA ARG A 16 65.25 41.90 9.41
C ARG A 16 65.41 40.40 9.14
N ARG A 17 64.64 39.59 9.88
CA ARG A 17 64.51 38.15 9.62
C ARG A 17 63.98 37.96 8.21
N THR A 18 64.58 37.05 7.47
CA THR A 18 64.18 36.80 6.08
C THR A 18 62.81 36.12 6.05
N LEU A 19 62.03 36.36 4.98
CA LEU A 19 60.67 35.84 4.84
C LEU A 19 60.59 34.31 4.95
N ASN A 20 61.69 33.62 4.64
CA ASN A 20 61.83 32.17 4.74
C ASN A 20 62.00 31.70 6.21
N GLU A 21 62.73 32.43 7.06
CA GLU A 21 62.82 32.10 8.50
C GLU A 21 61.47 32.29 9.23
N ILE A 22 60.67 33.28 8.82
CA ILE A 22 59.32 33.50 9.37
C ILE A 22 58.35 32.40 8.89
N LYS A 23 58.53 31.91 7.66
CA LYS A 23 57.71 30.84 7.08
C LYS A 23 58.05 29.49 7.72
N GLU A 24 59.34 29.19 7.91
CA GLU A 24 59.81 27.99 8.60
C GLU A 24 59.45 27.98 10.09
N SER A 25 59.58 29.12 10.79
CA SER A 25 59.16 29.22 12.20
C SER A 25 57.64 29.07 12.36
N ARG A 26 56.85 29.57 11.41
CA ARG A 26 55.39 29.39 11.39
C ARG A 26 55.00 27.96 11.07
N THR A 27 55.69 27.26 10.17
CA THR A 27 55.38 25.86 9.86
C THR A 27 55.73 24.93 11.03
N VAL A 28 56.84 25.16 11.74
CA VAL A 28 57.22 24.35 12.91
C VAL A 28 56.23 24.54 14.06
N THR A 29 55.85 25.79 14.35
CA THR A 29 54.81 26.08 15.36
C THR A 29 53.43 25.56 14.96
N PHE A 30 53.06 25.59 13.67
CA PHE A 30 51.82 24.96 13.19
C PHE A 30 51.85 23.44 13.32
N THR A 31 53.00 22.79 13.08
CA THR A 31 53.12 21.33 13.19
C THR A 31 53.09 20.84 14.64
N GLU A 32 53.67 21.59 15.58
CA GLU A 32 53.59 21.28 17.01
C GLU A 32 52.19 21.57 17.56
N TYR A 33 51.58 22.69 17.17
CA TYR A 33 50.21 23.02 17.52
C TYR A 33 49.22 21.99 16.97
N ALA A 34 49.34 21.61 15.69
CA ALA A 34 48.51 20.58 15.06
C ALA A 34 48.70 19.18 15.68
N LYS A 35 49.92 18.83 16.15
CA LYS A 35 50.15 17.61 16.92
C LYS A 35 49.48 17.65 18.29
N SER A 36 49.53 18.79 18.98
CA SER A 36 48.88 18.96 20.28
C SER A 36 47.34 18.93 20.18
N GLU A 37 46.80 19.41 19.06
CA GLU A 37 45.36 19.47 18.81
C GLU A 37 44.80 18.17 18.19
N TYR A 38 45.67 17.26 17.74
CA TYR A 38 45.29 15.98 17.11
C TYR A 38 44.39 15.14 18.03
N HIS A 39 44.73 15.06 19.32
CA HIS A 39 43.91 14.34 20.30
C HIS A 39 42.54 15.01 20.51
N PHE A 40 42.48 16.34 20.51
CA PHE A 40 41.22 17.08 20.62
C PHE A 40 40.35 16.92 19.37
N ARG A 41 40.95 16.87 18.17
CA ARG A 41 40.23 16.59 16.91
C ARG A 41 39.68 15.18 16.87
N ILE A 42 40.46 14.19 17.31
CA ILE A 42 39.96 12.81 17.45
C ILE A 42 38.81 12.77 18.45
N LEU A 43 38.95 13.38 19.64
CA LEU A 43 37.88 13.42 20.63
C LEU A 43 36.62 14.11 20.09
N SER A 44 36.77 15.24 19.39
CA SER A 44 35.65 15.97 18.79
C SER A 44 34.97 15.15 17.70
N SER A 45 35.73 14.46 16.84
CA SER A 45 35.18 13.58 15.81
C SER A 45 34.45 12.37 16.41
N LEU A 46 34.98 11.77 17.48
CA LEU A 46 34.33 10.70 18.23
C LEU A 46 33.06 11.19 18.92
N TYR A 47 33.07 12.40 19.47
CA TYR A 47 31.91 13.01 20.09
C TYR A 47 30.79 13.26 19.06
N ILE A 48 31.12 13.83 17.90
CA ILE A 48 30.17 14.03 16.81
C ILE A 48 29.63 12.69 16.29
N PHE A 49 30.52 11.70 16.07
CA PHE A 49 30.11 10.36 15.65
C PHE A 49 29.17 9.71 16.68
N SER A 50 29.50 9.82 17.97
CA SER A 50 28.67 9.29 19.05
C SER A 50 27.31 9.98 19.09
N ILE A 51 27.23 11.30 18.91
CA ILE A 51 25.97 12.03 18.80
C ILE A 51 25.17 11.53 17.60
N VAL A 52 25.78 11.42 16.42
CA VAL A 52 25.10 10.97 15.20
C VAL A 52 24.58 9.54 15.37
N VAL A 53 25.34 8.65 16.00
CA VAL A 53 24.90 7.28 16.29
C VAL A 53 23.78 7.25 17.33
N ILE A 54 23.89 8.00 18.42
CA ILE A 54 22.85 8.04 19.46
C ILE A 54 21.56 8.65 18.91
N VAL A 55 21.64 9.80 18.23
CA VAL A 55 20.48 10.44 17.58
C VAL A 55 19.94 9.55 16.47
N GLY A 56 20.81 8.89 15.70
CA GLY A 56 20.45 7.94 14.66
C GLY A 56 19.72 6.72 15.20
N ILE A 57 20.16 6.14 16.32
CA ILE A 57 19.50 5.01 17.00
C ILE A 57 18.17 5.46 17.60
N ILE A 58 18.11 6.63 18.24
CA ILE A 58 16.86 7.18 18.80
C ILE A 58 15.86 7.47 17.67
N ALA A 59 16.31 8.08 16.57
CA ALA A 59 15.50 8.34 15.40
C ALA A 59 15.03 7.03 14.77
N TYR A 60 15.94 6.08 14.50
CA TYR A 60 15.61 4.75 13.98
C TYR A 60 14.56 4.03 14.84
N ASN A 61 14.75 4.01 16.16
CA ASN A 61 13.82 3.41 17.10
C ASN A 61 12.49 4.18 17.24
N ARG A 62 12.40 5.44 16.80
CA ARG A 62 11.16 6.22 16.82
C ARG A 62 10.45 6.30 15.47
N THR A 63 11.18 6.30 14.36
CA THR A 63 10.63 6.53 13.01
C THR A 63 10.50 5.24 12.21
N ILE A 64 11.38 4.26 12.40
CA ILE A 64 11.35 2.98 11.66
C ILE A 64 10.70 1.89 12.48
N VAL A 65 10.90 1.91 13.80
CA VAL A 65 10.05 1.15 14.74
C VAL A 65 8.80 1.97 15.03
N THR A 66 7.98 2.23 14.00
CA THR A 66 6.55 2.41 14.26
C THR A 66 6.13 1.15 15.01
N PHE A 67 5.84 1.25 16.31
CA PHE A 67 5.08 0.22 16.99
C PHE A 67 3.72 0.18 16.29
N ARG A 68 3.65 -0.57 15.18
CA ARG A 68 2.38 -1.01 14.62
C ARG A 68 1.71 -1.73 15.78
N GLU A 69 0.54 -1.25 16.17
CA GLU A 69 -0.26 -1.88 17.21
C GLU A 69 -0.22 -3.39 16.96
N GLN A 70 0.14 -4.16 17.97
CA GLN A 70 0.08 -5.61 17.84
C GLN A 70 -1.38 -5.90 17.54
N PHE A 71 -1.67 -6.25 16.28
CA PHE A 71 -2.86 -7.04 15.99
C PHE A 71 -2.86 -8.15 17.04
N PRO A 72 -4.01 -8.48 17.65
CA PRO A 72 -4.09 -9.65 18.49
C PRO A 72 -3.79 -10.86 17.61
N THR A 73 -2.51 -11.13 17.42
CA THR A 73 -1.99 -12.42 17.05
C THR A 73 -2.52 -13.30 18.15
N GLY A 74 -3.51 -14.13 17.82
CA GLY A 74 -3.85 -15.25 18.67
C GLY A 74 -2.54 -15.90 19.08
N GLU A 75 -2.43 -16.28 20.36
CA GLU A 75 -1.24 -16.94 20.91
C GLU A 75 -0.68 -17.91 19.86
N ASP A 76 0.65 -17.92 19.67
CA ASP A 76 1.38 -18.61 18.57
C ASP A 76 1.03 -20.10 18.36
N GLU A 77 0.14 -20.66 19.17
CA GLU A 77 -0.37 -22.03 19.17
C GLU A 77 -1.86 -22.17 18.81
N THR A 78 -2.62 -21.08 18.67
CA THR A 78 -4.06 -21.14 18.38
C THR A 78 -4.32 -21.21 16.88
N SER A 79 -4.28 -22.43 16.33
CA SER A 79 -4.73 -22.66 14.95
C SER A 79 -6.21 -22.28 14.82
N THR A 80 -6.51 -21.34 13.92
CA THR A 80 -7.90 -21.00 13.58
C THR A 80 -8.48 -22.14 12.76
N TYR A 81 -9.58 -22.74 13.24
CA TYR A 81 -10.23 -23.84 12.57
C TYR A 81 -11.26 -23.33 11.57
N LEU A 82 -11.04 -23.60 10.28
CA LEU A 82 -12.02 -23.34 9.24
C LEU A 82 -12.73 -24.64 8.89
N SER A 83 -13.98 -24.77 9.30
CA SER A 83 -14.83 -25.92 8.97
C SER A 83 -15.57 -25.66 7.66
N ILE A 84 -15.31 -26.53 6.67
CA ILE A 84 -15.85 -26.43 5.32
C ILE A 84 -16.72 -27.66 5.04
N ARG A 85 -17.92 -27.44 4.52
CA ARG A 85 -18.82 -28.52 4.09
C ARG A 85 -19.07 -28.41 2.59
N VAL A 86 -18.80 -29.47 1.86
CA VAL A 86 -19.06 -29.54 0.42
C VAL A 86 -20.24 -30.49 0.18
N PHE A 87 -21.36 -29.93 -0.26
CA PHE A 87 -22.55 -30.68 -0.64
C PHE A 87 -22.49 -31.01 -2.13
N LEU A 88 -22.32 -32.28 -2.46
CA LEU A 88 -22.25 -32.77 -3.83
C LEU A 88 -23.60 -33.35 -4.26
N VAL A 89 -24.11 -32.95 -5.43
CA VAL A 89 -25.37 -33.46 -5.98
C VAL A 89 -25.17 -33.98 -7.38
N PRO A 90 -25.32 -35.30 -7.63
CA PRO A 90 -25.42 -35.81 -8.99
C PRO A 90 -26.81 -35.47 -9.55
N THR A 91 -26.85 -35.04 -10.81
CA THR A 91 -28.12 -34.69 -11.49
C THR A 91 -28.70 -35.81 -12.35
N SER A 92 -27.94 -36.90 -12.54
CA SER A 92 -28.39 -38.11 -13.21
C SER A 92 -27.74 -39.35 -12.61
N ASP A 93 -28.38 -40.50 -12.79
CA ASP A 93 -27.87 -41.79 -12.29
C ASP A 93 -26.55 -42.19 -12.95
N SER A 94 -26.30 -41.70 -14.17
CA SER A 94 -25.05 -41.92 -14.90
C SER A 94 -23.82 -41.28 -14.20
N VAL A 95 -24.06 -40.22 -13.43
CA VAL A 95 -23.01 -39.45 -12.73
C VAL A 95 -22.87 -39.88 -11.26
N TYR A 96 -23.87 -40.58 -10.70
CA TYR A 96 -23.86 -41.03 -9.30
C TYR A 96 -22.65 -41.93 -8.97
N GLY A 97 -22.29 -42.86 -9.86
CA GLY A 97 -21.10 -43.71 -9.67
C GLY A 97 -19.78 -42.94 -9.73
N ARG A 98 -19.76 -41.74 -10.32
CA ARG A 98 -18.61 -40.83 -10.34
C ARG A 98 -18.61 -39.90 -9.14
N SER A 99 -19.77 -39.52 -8.59
CA SER A 99 -19.84 -38.64 -7.42
C SER A 99 -19.24 -39.26 -6.16
N GLU A 100 -19.40 -40.57 -5.94
CA GLU A 100 -18.73 -41.25 -4.81
C GLU A 100 -17.21 -41.20 -4.91
N ARG A 101 -16.66 -41.36 -6.12
CA ARG A 101 -15.23 -41.28 -6.36
C ARG A 101 -14.70 -39.85 -6.19
N VAL A 102 -15.47 -38.85 -6.62
CA VAL A 102 -15.17 -37.44 -6.35
C VAL A 102 -15.18 -37.16 -4.85
N ARG A 103 -16.16 -37.69 -4.10
CA ARG A 103 -16.23 -37.54 -2.64
C ARG A 103 -14.99 -38.12 -1.97
N GLU A 104 -14.65 -39.37 -2.27
CA GLU A 104 -13.46 -40.03 -1.69
C GLU A 104 -12.15 -39.30 -2.03
N HIS A 105 -12.03 -38.78 -3.26
CA HIS A 105 -10.87 -38.01 -3.67
C HIS A 105 -10.78 -36.70 -2.91
N VAL A 106 -11.84 -35.90 -2.88
CA VAL A 106 -11.85 -34.60 -2.20
C VAL A 106 -11.67 -34.75 -0.68
N ASP A 107 -12.26 -35.77 -0.06
CA ASP A 107 -12.02 -36.11 1.37
C ASP A 107 -10.53 -36.39 1.62
N LYS A 108 -9.84 -37.07 0.69
CA LYS A 108 -8.38 -37.27 0.77
C LYS A 108 -7.62 -35.98 0.50
N SER A 109 -8.04 -35.17 -0.46
CA SER A 109 -7.40 -33.89 -0.78
C SER A 109 -7.41 -32.95 0.43
N PHE A 110 -8.49 -32.88 1.21
CA PHE A 110 -8.52 -32.10 2.45
C PHE A 110 -7.46 -32.52 3.48
N LEU A 111 -7.02 -33.78 3.47
CA LEU A 111 -5.96 -34.29 4.35
C LEU A 111 -4.55 -34.06 3.78
N SER A 112 -4.40 -34.05 2.46
CA SER A 112 -3.09 -33.95 1.79
C SER A 112 -2.72 -32.53 1.37
N VAL A 113 -3.69 -31.61 1.31
CA VAL A 113 -3.46 -30.24 0.89
C VAL A 113 -2.54 -29.51 1.87
N GLN A 114 -1.58 -28.78 1.31
CA GLN A 114 -0.67 -27.96 2.09
C GLN A 114 -1.47 -26.84 2.77
N GLN A 115 -1.61 -26.93 4.08
CA GLN A 115 -2.40 -25.98 4.85
C GLN A 115 -1.60 -24.69 5.07
N PRO A 116 -2.24 -23.51 4.96
CA PRO A 116 -1.62 -22.25 5.34
C PRO A 116 -1.29 -22.26 6.84
N ALA A 117 -0.19 -21.61 7.22
CA ALA A 117 0.26 -21.64 8.60
C ALA A 117 -0.79 -21.04 9.57
N LEU A 118 -1.05 -21.70 10.70
CA LEU A 118 -2.08 -21.37 11.72
C LEU A 118 -3.55 -21.45 11.25
N ILE A 119 -3.83 -21.95 10.05
CA ILE A 119 -5.22 -22.22 9.62
C ILE A 119 -5.36 -23.72 9.39
N THR A 120 -6.13 -24.37 10.26
CA THR A 120 -6.48 -25.78 10.09
C THR A 120 -7.78 -25.87 9.30
N ILE A 121 -7.68 -26.24 8.03
CA ILE A 121 -8.84 -26.43 7.16
C ILE A 121 -9.33 -27.86 7.35
N ALA A 122 -10.53 -28.00 7.91
CA ALA A 122 -11.21 -29.29 8.04
C ALA A 122 -12.41 -29.31 7.09
N GLY A 123 -12.31 -30.12 6.04
CA GLY A 123 -13.38 -30.30 5.07
C GLY A 123 -14.14 -31.60 5.29
N ARG A 124 -15.44 -31.60 5.01
CA ARG A 124 -16.23 -32.82 4.83
C ARG A 124 -17.07 -32.73 3.57
N VAL A 125 -17.06 -33.79 2.78
CA VAL A 125 -17.91 -33.89 1.59
C VAL A 125 -19.14 -34.76 1.89
N GLU A 126 -20.32 -34.23 1.60
CA GLU A 126 -21.60 -34.92 1.76
C GLU A 126 -22.30 -35.03 0.40
N ILE A 127 -22.65 -36.25 -0.01
CA ILE A 127 -23.45 -36.47 -1.22
C ILE A 127 -24.92 -36.39 -0.83
N LEU A 128 -25.67 -35.50 -1.48
CA LEU A 128 -27.14 -35.52 -1.38
C LEU A 128 -27.73 -36.42 -2.46
N TYR A 129 -28.98 -36.84 -2.26
CA TYR A 129 -29.71 -37.66 -3.22
C TYR A 129 -29.74 -37.04 -4.63
N ASN A 130 -29.86 -37.91 -5.64
CA ASN A 130 -29.99 -37.49 -7.03
C ASN A 130 -31.14 -36.48 -7.19
N ARG A 131 -30.84 -35.32 -7.76
CA ARG A 131 -31.82 -34.26 -8.03
C ARG A 131 -31.67 -33.79 -9.46
N SER A 132 -32.76 -33.77 -10.21
CA SER A 132 -32.77 -33.20 -11.56
C SER A 132 -32.28 -31.74 -11.56
N LEU A 133 -31.62 -31.33 -12.64
CA LEU A 133 -31.14 -29.95 -12.79
C LEU A 133 -32.26 -28.91 -12.64
N ALA A 134 -33.47 -29.20 -13.13
CA ALA A 134 -34.64 -28.33 -13.02
C ALA A 134 -35.20 -28.20 -11.59
N SER A 135 -34.87 -29.15 -10.70
CA SER A 135 -35.28 -29.13 -9.29
C SER A 135 -34.29 -28.40 -8.37
N LEU A 136 -33.14 -27.98 -8.90
CA LEU A 136 -32.21 -27.13 -8.17
C LEU A 136 -32.74 -25.70 -8.20
N ASP A 137 -33.03 -25.14 -7.03
CA ASP A 137 -33.41 -23.73 -6.91
C ASP A 137 -32.16 -22.85 -7.06
N LEU A 138 -31.84 -22.53 -8.32
CA LEU A 138 -30.73 -21.69 -8.72
C LEU A 138 -30.89 -20.22 -8.28
N ASN A 139 -32.07 -19.82 -7.79
CA ASN A 139 -32.33 -18.47 -7.31
C ASN A 139 -32.41 -18.40 -5.77
N SER A 140 -32.23 -19.53 -5.08
CA SER A 140 -32.19 -19.55 -3.62
C SER A 140 -30.94 -18.83 -3.10
N HIS A 141 -31.16 -17.83 -2.26
CA HIS A 141 -30.07 -17.19 -1.53
C HIS A 141 -29.57 -18.10 -0.40
N PRO A 142 -28.25 -18.18 -0.17
CA PRO A 142 -27.70 -18.97 0.91
C PRO A 142 -28.21 -18.43 2.26
N SER A 143 -28.82 -19.29 3.07
CA SER A 143 -29.16 -18.97 4.45
C SER A 143 -27.87 -18.78 5.26
N PRO A 144 -27.82 -17.82 6.19
CA PRO A 144 -26.63 -17.59 6.99
C PRO A 144 -26.33 -18.83 7.84
N SER A 145 -25.16 -19.40 7.61
CA SER A 145 -24.63 -20.60 8.22
C SER A 145 -23.37 -20.22 9.00
N SER A 146 -23.14 -20.83 10.17
CA SER A 146 -21.91 -20.63 10.94
C SER A 146 -20.69 -21.33 10.32
N SER A 147 -20.89 -22.18 9.31
CA SER A 147 -19.82 -22.85 8.54
C SER A 147 -19.84 -22.42 7.08
N LEU A 148 -18.67 -22.53 6.45
CA LEU A 148 -18.52 -22.27 5.02
C LEU A 148 -19.02 -23.48 4.22
N ASP A 149 -20.19 -23.32 3.60
CA ASP A 149 -20.87 -24.39 2.89
C ASP A 149 -20.83 -24.16 1.37
N PHE A 150 -20.27 -25.10 0.64
CA PHE A 150 -20.23 -25.10 -0.82
C PHE A 150 -21.22 -26.12 -1.38
N PHE A 151 -22.00 -25.73 -2.40
CA PHE A 151 -22.99 -26.60 -3.02
C PHE A 151 -22.62 -26.81 -4.48
N ILE A 152 -22.25 -28.04 -4.82
CA ILE A 152 -21.74 -28.41 -6.13
C ILE A 152 -22.68 -29.44 -6.77
N ALA A 153 -23.16 -29.16 -7.97
CA ALA A 153 -23.95 -30.09 -8.76
C ALA A 153 -23.11 -30.64 -9.92
N LEU A 154 -23.04 -31.96 -10.03
CA LEU A 154 -22.42 -32.65 -11.15
C LEU A 154 -23.46 -32.89 -12.24
N VAL A 155 -23.20 -32.33 -13.41
CA VAL A 155 -24.16 -32.28 -14.52
C VAL A 155 -23.60 -33.01 -15.75
N PRO A 156 -24.28 -34.04 -16.27
CA PRO A 156 -23.82 -34.70 -17.48
C PRO A 156 -23.90 -33.75 -18.68
N SER A 157 -23.04 -33.97 -19.68
CA SER A 157 -22.98 -33.08 -20.85
C SER A 157 -24.28 -33.01 -21.65
N ASN A 158 -25.10 -34.07 -21.60
CA ASN A 158 -26.39 -34.13 -22.31
C ASN A 158 -27.45 -33.21 -21.70
N ASP A 159 -27.37 -32.95 -20.39
CA ASP A 159 -28.33 -32.11 -19.64
C ASP A 159 -27.81 -30.67 -19.49
N TRP A 160 -26.72 -30.32 -20.17
CA TRP A 160 -26.07 -29.00 -20.12
C TRP A 160 -26.33 -28.20 -21.41
N PRO A 161 -27.40 -27.39 -21.50
CA PRO A 161 -27.81 -26.73 -22.75
C PRO A 161 -27.02 -25.46 -23.10
N HIS A 162 -26.25 -24.89 -22.16
CA HIS A 162 -25.61 -23.58 -22.35
C HIS A 162 -24.09 -23.66 -22.17
N PHE A 163 -23.37 -23.52 -23.27
CA PHE A 163 -21.91 -23.38 -23.40
C PHE A 163 -21.09 -24.68 -23.31
N SER A 164 -20.56 -25.11 -24.46
CA SER A 164 -19.56 -26.19 -24.59
C SER A 164 -18.15 -25.78 -24.15
N ALA A 165 -17.91 -24.48 -23.96
CA ALA A 165 -16.59 -23.93 -23.69
C ALA A 165 -16.21 -23.91 -22.19
N THR A 166 -17.19 -23.88 -21.28
CA THR A 166 -16.97 -23.73 -19.83
C THR A 166 -17.32 -25.01 -19.09
N SER A 167 -16.35 -25.62 -18.41
CA SER A 167 -16.55 -26.84 -17.61
C SER A 167 -17.08 -26.60 -16.20
N ILE A 168 -17.05 -25.35 -15.73
CA ILE A 168 -17.55 -24.92 -14.42
C ILE A 168 -18.38 -23.65 -14.63
N LEU A 169 -19.54 -23.56 -13.98
CA LEU A 169 -20.37 -22.37 -13.94
C LEU A 169 -20.70 -22.01 -12.49
N LEU A 170 -20.26 -20.82 -12.07
CA LEU A 170 -20.66 -20.20 -10.82
C LEU A 170 -22.00 -19.48 -11.07
N THR A 171 -23.10 -20.01 -10.54
CA THR A 171 -24.42 -19.40 -10.72
C THR A 171 -24.62 -18.23 -9.77
N THR A 172 -25.63 -17.40 -10.03
CA THR A 172 -26.02 -16.29 -9.14
C THR A 172 -26.66 -16.76 -7.82
N GLY A 173 -26.98 -18.05 -7.71
CA GLY A 173 -27.53 -18.64 -6.49
C GLY A 173 -26.55 -19.52 -5.75
N LYS A 174 -27.10 -20.42 -4.95
CA LYS A 174 -26.35 -21.27 -4.04
C LYS A 174 -25.48 -22.34 -4.74
N TRP A 175 -25.81 -22.73 -5.97
CA TRP A 175 -25.25 -23.90 -6.64
C TRP A 175 -24.12 -23.57 -7.62
N ILE A 176 -23.07 -24.38 -7.59
CA ILE A 176 -21.98 -24.37 -8.58
C ILE A 176 -22.18 -25.58 -9.47
N LEU A 177 -22.24 -25.37 -10.78
CA LEU A 177 -22.47 -26.45 -11.73
C LEU A 177 -21.13 -26.89 -12.32
N VAL A 178 -20.86 -28.20 -12.28
CA VAL A 178 -19.64 -28.81 -12.84
C VAL A 178 -20.05 -29.81 -13.91
N GLN A 179 -19.54 -29.60 -15.12
CA GLN A 179 -19.84 -30.49 -16.24
C GLN A 179 -19.04 -31.78 -16.12
N VAL A 180 -19.73 -32.91 -16.32
CA VAL A 180 -19.16 -34.25 -16.44
C VAL A 180 -19.35 -34.73 -17.88
N ARG A 181 -18.24 -34.96 -18.58
CA ARG A 181 -18.25 -35.48 -19.96
C ARG A 181 -18.23 -36.99 -19.94
N GLU A 182 -19.02 -37.62 -20.82
CA GLU A 182 -19.18 -39.08 -20.85
C GLU A 182 -17.84 -39.80 -21.10
N ASN A 183 -17.02 -39.28 -22.02
CA ASN A 183 -15.72 -39.83 -22.42
C ASN A 183 -14.51 -39.16 -21.76
N GLU A 184 -14.70 -38.37 -20.70
CA GLU A 184 -13.59 -37.72 -20.00
C GLU A 184 -12.94 -38.65 -18.99
N ASP A 185 -11.60 -38.63 -18.99
CA ASP A 185 -10.80 -39.32 -17.98
C ASP A 185 -11.17 -38.82 -16.59
N GLU A 186 -11.41 -39.74 -15.67
CA GLU A 186 -11.82 -39.39 -14.30
C GLU A 186 -10.80 -38.49 -13.60
N SER A 187 -9.51 -38.66 -13.89
CA SER A 187 -8.44 -37.81 -13.37
C SER A 187 -8.64 -36.32 -13.69
N LYS A 188 -9.16 -35.98 -14.87
CA LYS A 188 -9.44 -34.59 -15.26
C LYS A 188 -10.59 -33.98 -14.48
N LEU A 189 -11.60 -34.79 -14.16
CA LEU A 189 -12.71 -34.37 -13.31
C LEU A 189 -12.22 -34.14 -11.87
N LEU A 190 -11.35 -35.01 -11.36
CA LEU A 190 -10.79 -34.89 -10.01
C LEU A 190 -9.88 -33.65 -9.89
N GLU A 191 -9.00 -33.42 -10.85
CA GLU A 191 -8.13 -32.22 -10.90
C GLU A 191 -8.95 -30.94 -10.95
N ARG A 192 -10.01 -30.91 -11.78
CA ARG A 192 -10.96 -29.78 -11.85
C ARG A 192 -11.67 -29.53 -10.53
N MET A 193 -12.00 -30.58 -9.80
CA MET A 193 -12.65 -30.47 -8.49
C MET A 193 -11.69 -29.93 -7.42
N ASP A 194 -10.42 -30.35 -7.44
CA ASP A 194 -9.40 -29.82 -6.56
C ASP A 194 -9.14 -28.33 -6.86
N GLU A 195 -8.97 -27.96 -8.13
CA GLU A 195 -8.80 -26.56 -8.55
C GLU A 195 -9.99 -25.70 -8.13
N LEU A 196 -11.22 -26.17 -8.37
CA LEU A 196 -12.42 -25.45 -7.95
C LEU A 196 -12.47 -25.25 -6.43
N ILE A 197 -12.25 -26.28 -5.64
CA ILE A 197 -12.42 -26.20 -4.19
C ILE A 197 -11.26 -25.42 -3.56
N PHE A 198 -10.02 -25.76 -3.86
CA PHE A 198 -8.85 -25.24 -3.14
C PHE A 198 -8.33 -23.93 -3.72
N GLU A 199 -8.33 -23.75 -5.04
CA GLU A 199 -7.83 -22.55 -5.68
C GLU A 199 -8.91 -21.47 -5.81
N ILE A 200 -10.14 -21.84 -6.20
CA ILE A 200 -11.20 -20.87 -6.49
C ILE A 200 -12.06 -20.56 -5.26
N LEU A 201 -12.62 -21.59 -4.60
CA LEU A 201 -13.60 -21.38 -3.52
C LEU A 201 -12.96 -21.07 -2.16
N ILE A 202 -11.91 -21.81 -1.80
CA ILE A 202 -11.16 -21.57 -0.56
C ILE A 202 -10.08 -20.51 -0.79
N GLY A 203 -9.41 -20.54 -1.95
CA GLY A 203 -8.31 -19.66 -2.25
C GLY A 203 -7.12 -19.89 -1.31
N ILE A 204 -6.65 -21.14 -1.19
CA ILE A 204 -5.54 -21.48 -0.29
C ILE A 204 -4.30 -20.61 -0.51
N PRO A 205 -3.85 -20.34 -1.75
CA PRO A 205 -2.75 -19.41 -1.95
C PRO A 205 -3.04 -18.02 -1.38
N HIS A 206 -4.29 -17.55 -1.48
CA HIS A 206 -4.69 -16.27 -0.91
C HIS A 206 -4.68 -16.27 0.62
N LEU A 207 -5.16 -17.35 1.24
CA LEU A 207 -5.09 -17.51 2.70
C LEU A 207 -3.64 -17.61 3.20
N ASP A 208 -2.78 -18.30 2.47
CA ASP A 208 -1.34 -18.40 2.78
C ASP A 208 -0.66 -17.03 2.69
N LEU A 209 -1.03 -16.20 1.71
CA LEU A 209 -0.55 -14.83 1.59
C LEU A 209 -1.00 -13.95 2.76
N ILE A 210 -2.26 -14.07 3.19
CA ILE A 210 -2.78 -13.36 4.37
C ILE A 210 -2.02 -13.81 5.63
N ALA A 211 -1.84 -15.12 5.81
CA ALA A 211 -1.12 -15.67 6.96
C ALA A 211 0.36 -15.24 6.99
N LYS A 212 1.04 -15.27 5.83
CA LYS A 212 2.42 -14.79 5.69
C LYS A 212 2.56 -13.30 5.94
N ARG A 213 1.60 -12.50 5.46
CA ARG A 213 1.50 -11.06 5.75
C ARG A 213 1.41 -10.82 7.25
N ASP A 214 0.50 -11.50 7.93
CA ASP A 214 0.29 -11.32 9.38
C ASP A 214 1.54 -11.69 10.19
N ARG A 215 2.30 -12.68 9.71
CA ARG A 215 3.58 -13.10 10.28
C ARG A 215 4.78 -12.25 9.88
N ARG A 216 4.60 -11.27 9.00
CA ARG A 216 5.70 -10.46 8.43
C ARG A 216 6.75 -11.31 7.69
N GLU A 217 6.33 -12.45 7.15
CA GLU A 217 7.19 -13.28 6.30
C GLU A 217 7.32 -12.61 4.93
N ARG A 218 8.53 -12.68 4.36
CA ARG A 218 8.81 -12.04 3.07
C ARG A 218 8.08 -12.79 1.94
N LEU A 219 7.15 -12.09 1.28
CA LEU A 219 6.52 -12.57 0.06
C LEU A 219 7.51 -12.51 -1.11
N GLN A 220 7.50 -13.56 -1.94
CA GLN A 220 8.30 -13.63 -3.15
C GLN A 220 7.62 -12.86 -4.29
N PRO A 221 8.37 -12.21 -5.21
CA PRO A 221 7.78 -11.42 -6.30
C PRO A 221 6.79 -12.20 -7.17
N TRP A 222 7.05 -13.49 -7.42
CA TRP A 222 6.17 -14.34 -8.20
C TRP A 222 4.82 -14.63 -7.50
N GLN A 223 4.82 -14.66 -6.17
CA GLN A 223 3.61 -14.83 -5.36
C GLN A 223 2.71 -13.60 -5.46
N ILE A 224 3.33 -12.41 -5.55
CA ILE A 224 2.62 -11.14 -5.74
C ILE A 224 2.05 -11.08 -7.17
N SER A 225 2.85 -11.40 -8.18
CA SER A 225 2.39 -11.37 -9.58
C SER A 225 1.28 -12.38 -9.90
N ALA A 226 1.17 -13.46 -9.13
CA ALA A 226 0.13 -14.47 -9.29
C ALA A 226 -1.22 -14.06 -8.68
N MET A 227 -1.26 -12.99 -7.85
CA MET A 227 -2.51 -12.50 -7.27
C MET A 227 -3.36 -11.78 -8.33
N SER A 228 -4.66 -11.68 -8.11
CA SER A 228 -5.52 -10.81 -8.92
C SER A 228 -5.08 -9.33 -8.81
N PRO A 229 -5.28 -8.50 -9.83
CA PRO A 229 -4.86 -7.09 -9.79
C PRO A 229 -5.38 -6.31 -8.57
N ASP A 230 -6.60 -6.60 -8.13
CA ASP A 230 -7.20 -5.98 -6.95
C ASP A 230 -6.49 -6.41 -5.66
N HIS A 231 -6.09 -7.68 -5.57
CA HIS A 231 -5.33 -8.20 -4.44
C HIS A 231 -3.88 -7.71 -4.43
N GLN A 232 -3.25 -7.55 -5.60
CA GLN A 232 -1.93 -6.93 -5.72
C GLN A 232 -1.97 -5.49 -5.22
N LYS A 233 -2.95 -4.71 -5.67
CA LYS A 233 -3.17 -3.33 -5.22
C LYS A 233 -3.37 -3.30 -3.70
N ARG A 234 -4.27 -4.14 -3.17
CA ARG A 234 -4.52 -4.23 -1.72
C ARG A 234 -3.27 -4.61 -0.94
N LEU A 235 -2.47 -5.54 -1.42
CA LEU A 235 -1.22 -5.95 -0.76
C LEU A 235 -0.27 -4.75 -0.61
N THR A 236 -0.10 -3.94 -1.65
CA THR A 236 0.73 -2.73 -1.56
C THR A 236 0.26 -1.82 -0.43
N TRP A 237 -1.06 -1.60 -0.31
CA TRP A 237 -1.66 -0.80 0.76
C TRP A 237 -1.54 -1.44 2.14
N ASP A 238 -1.81 -2.74 2.28
CA ASP A 238 -1.66 -3.49 3.53
C ASP A 238 -0.18 -3.56 3.99
N CYS A 239 0.78 -3.44 3.07
CA CYS A 239 2.21 -3.36 3.38
C CYS A 239 2.63 -1.96 3.88
N THR A 240 1.91 -0.89 3.52
CA THR A 240 2.19 0.45 4.06
C THR A 240 2.00 0.46 5.58
N GLY A 241 2.89 1.16 6.27
CA GLY A 241 2.94 1.10 7.73
C GLY A 241 1.82 1.88 8.39
N LEU A 242 0.87 1.17 9.02
CA LEU A 242 -0.09 1.77 9.93
C LEU A 242 0.60 2.24 11.22
N SER A 243 0.68 3.56 11.40
CA SER A 243 1.27 4.22 12.57
C SER A 243 0.20 4.72 13.56
N PRO A 244 0.47 4.72 14.88
CA PRO A 244 -0.44 5.30 15.87
C PRO A 244 -0.58 6.82 15.74
N SER A 245 0.35 7.48 15.05
CA SER A 245 0.32 8.92 14.77
C SER A 245 0.70 9.21 13.32
N TYR A 246 0.05 10.21 12.73
CA TYR A 246 0.31 10.69 11.37
C TYR A 246 0.27 12.21 11.31
N SER A 247 1.17 12.79 10.51
CA SER A 247 1.10 14.18 10.08
C SER A 247 0.54 14.24 8.66
N LEU A 248 -0.76 14.56 8.55
CA LEU A 248 -1.44 14.79 7.29
C LEU A 248 -1.14 16.19 6.77
N ARG A 249 -0.58 16.29 5.57
CA ARG A 249 -0.39 17.55 4.87
C ARG A 249 -1.28 17.63 3.65
N VAL A 250 -2.13 18.65 3.60
CA VAL A 250 -2.94 18.99 2.43
C VAL A 250 -2.19 20.06 1.66
N ILE A 251 -1.74 19.74 0.45
CA ILE A 251 -0.90 20.60 -0.39
C ILE A 251 -1.77 21.11 -1.54
N HIS A 252 -2.03 22.40 -1.56
CA HIS A 252 -2.75 23.06 -2.64
C HIS A 252 -1.75 23.58 -3.67
N LEU A 253 -1.75 23.01 -4.87
CA LEU A 253 -0.93 23.48 -5.98
C LEU A 253 -1.76 24.42 -6.84
N HIS A 254 -1.30 25.66 -7.01
CA HIS A 254 -1.96 26.65 -7.87
C HIS A 254 -1.16 26.85 -9.15
N SER A 255 -1.72 26.41 -10.26
CA SER A 255 -1.14 26.59 -11.59
C SER A 255 -1.77 27.80 -12.27
N SER A 256 -0.97 28.86 -12.41
CA SER A 256 -1.30 30.07 -13.17
C SER A 256 -2.70 30.65 -12.85
N CYS A 257 -2.98 30.88 -11.57
CA CYS A 257 -4.19 31.61 -11.16
C CYS A 257 -4.00 33.11 -11.49
N LEU A 258 -4.67 33.61 -12.53
CA LEU A 258 -4.55 35.00 -12.97
C LEU A 258 -5.23 36.01 -12.02
N SER A 259 -5.97 35.55 -11.00
CA SER A 259 -6.49 36.41 -9.94
C SER A 259 -6.84 35.62 -8.67
N PRO A 260 -6.59 36.17 -7.46
CA PRO A 260 -6.92 35.56 -6.18
C PRO A 260 -8.44 35.40 -5.90
N GLY A 261 -9.30 35.71 -6.87
CA GLY A 261 -10.75 35.55 -6.80
C GLY A 261 -11.39 34.60 -7.82
N SER A 262 -10.67 34.11 -8.84
CA SER A 262 -11.21 33.11 -9.80
C SER A 262 -10.87 31.67 -9.39
N CYS A 263 -9.73 31.49 -8.71
CA CYS A 263 -9.39 30.26 -8.01
C CYS A 263 -10.13 30.27 -6.67
N ASP A 264 -11.44 29.99 -6.70
CA ASP A 264 -12.30 29.96 -5.52
C ASP A 264 -11.97 28.73 -4.64
N GLY A 265 -10.77 28.74 -4.05
CA GLY A 265 -10.34 27.81 -3.01
C GLY A 265 -11.18 27.95 -1.73
N SER A 266 -11.99 29.01 -1.61
CA SER A 266 -12.81 29.29 -0.43
C SER A 266 -13.92 28.25 -0.22
N THR A 267 -14.51 27.69 -1.27
CA THR A 267 -15.55 26.65 -1.15
C THR A 267 -14.96 25.28 -0.86
N VAL A 268 -13.80 24.95 -1.43
CA VAL A 268 -13.06 23.73 -1.12
C VAL A 268 -12.60 23.76 0.32
N GLU A 269 -11.93 24.83 0.77
CA GLU A 269 -11.48 24.96 2.16
C GLU A 269 -12.67 24.93 3.16
N ARG A 270 -13.78 25.61 2.84
CA ARG A 270 -14.99 25.63 3.69
C ARG A 270 -15.64 24.26 3.85
N THR A 271 -15.48 23.34 2.92
CA THR A 271 -16.09 21.99 3.01
C THR A 271 -15.09 20.93 3.41
N LEU A 272 -13.85 21.03 2.92
CA LEU A 272 -12.79 20.07 3.16
C LEU A 272 -12.27 20.13 4.59
N VAL A 273 -11.96 21.33 5.10
CA VAL A 273 -11.38 21.48 6.44
C VAL A 273 -12.33 20.93 7.53
N PRO A 274 -13.64 21.26 7.55
CA PRO A 274 -14.55 20.64 8.50
C PRO A 274 -14.66 19.12 8.36
N SER A 275 -14.61 18.61 7.12
CA SER A 275 -14.68 17.17 6.87
C SER A 275 -13.45 16.43 7.38
N LEU A 276 -12.25 17.00 7.20
CA LEU A 276 -11.00 16.45 7.72
C LEU A 276 -10.96 16.50 9.26
N ILE A 277 -11.48 17.56 9.87
CA ILE A 277 -11.62 17.67 11.34
C ILE A 277 -12.58 16.60 11.87
N GLU A 278 -13.71 16.36 11.18
CA GLU A 278 -14.64 15.31 11.57
C GLU A 278 -14.02 13.91 11.45
N ILE A 279 -13.22 13.66 10.41
CA ILE A 279 -12.45 12.40 10.30
C ILE A 279 -11.48 12.27 11.46
N LYS A 280 -10.66 13.30 11.72
CA LYS A 280 -9.73 13.34 12.86
C LYS A 280 -10.44 12.97 14.17
N ARG A 281 -11.60 13.57 14.44
CA ARG A 281 -12.40 13.30 15.64
C ARG A 281 -12.92 11.85 15.70
N ARG A 282 -13.30 11.26 14.56
CA ARG A 282 -13.78 9.86 14.51
C ARG A 282 -12.66 8.86 14.74
N VAL A 283 -11.45 9.17 14.29
CA VAL A 283 -10.30 8.27 14.37
C VAL A 283 -9.43 8.51 15.61
N GLU A 284 -9.68 9.57 16.39
CA GLU A 284 -8.87 10.02 17.53
C GLU A 284 -8.59 8.94 18.59
N HIS A 285 -9.48 7.96 18.73
CA HIS A 285 -9.34 6.85 19.68
C HIS A 285 -8.45 5.70 19.17
N VAL A 286 -8.11 5.71 17.88
CA VAL A 286 -7.32 4.67 17.21
C VAL A 286 -5.99 5.25 16.69
N ILE A 287 -6.03 6.45 16.10
CA ILE A 287 -4.86 7.15 15.55
C ILE A 287 -4.88 8.64 15.90
N SER A 288 -3.71 9.21 16.15
CA SER A 288 -3.51 10.64 16.30
C SER A 288 -3.20 11.29 14.95
N LEU A 289 -4.07 12.18 14.47
CA LEU A 289 -3.91 12.87 13.18
C LEU A 289 -3.59 14.36 13.39
N ASP A 290 -2.40 14.81 12.99
CA ASP A 290 -2.03 16.23 12.89
C ASP A 290 -2.28 16.71 11.46
N ILE A 291 -3.14 17.71 11.27
CA ILE A 291 -3.54 18.18 9.93
C ILE A 291 -2.91 19.54 9.67
N LYS A 292 -2.14 19.67 8.59
CA LYS A 292 -1.53 20.91 8.10
C LYS A 292 -1.96 21.19 6.68
N SER A 293 -2.19 22.46 6.35
CA SER A 293 -2.46 22.92 4.99
C SER A 293 -1.28 23.74 4.49
N GLU A 294 -0.79 23.44 3.30
CA GLU A 294 0.29 24.14 2.62
C GLU A 294 -0.19 24.56 1.23
N HIS A 295 0.15 25.76 0.79
CA HIS A 295 -0.24 26.29 -0.52
C HIS A 295 1.03 26.63 -1.29
N ILE A 296 1.19 26.04 -2.47
CA ILE A 296 2.29 26.28 -3.39
C ILE A 296 1.71 27.00 -4.61
N PHE A 297 2.21 28.19 -4.88
CA PHE A 297 1.76 29.02 -5.99
C PHE A 297 2.74 28.97 -7.15
N ASP A 298 2.27 29.36 -8.33
CA ASP A 298 3.05 29.52 -9.55
C ASP A 298 3.76 28.24 -10.02
N VAL A 299 3.11 27.09 -9.84
CA VAL A 299 3.63 25.80 -10.31
C VAL A 299 3.38 25.65 -11.80
N TYR A 300 4.45 25.42 -12.57
CA TYR A 300 4.37 25.22 -14.00
C TYR A 300 4.01 23.76 -14.31
N LEU A 301 2.73 23.49 -14.60
CA LEU A 301 2.23 22.13 -14.81
C LEU A 301 2.44 21.58 -16.23
N ASP A 302 2.64 22.44 -17.24
CA ASP A 302 2.76 22.03 -18.65
C ASP A 302 3.76 20.89 -18.92
N PRO A 303 4.94 20.77 -18.25
CA PRO A 303 5.88 19.68 -18.47
C PRO A 303 5.35 18.29 -18.10
N PHE A 304 4.34 18.24 -17.24
CA PHE A 304 3.73 16.98 -16.75
C PHE A 304 2.47 16.59 -17.53
N LEU A 305 2.00 17.47 -18.40
CA LEU A 305 0.75 17.29 -19.14
C LEU A 305 1.02 16.85 -20.58
N HIS A 306 0.13 16.02 -21.09
CA HIS A 306 0.06 15.63 -22.48
C HIS A 306 -1.25 16.08 -23.09
N GLU A 307 -1.24 16.36 -24.38
CA GLU A 307 -2.46 16.64 -25.12
C GLU A 307 -2.96 15.35 -25.77
N ASP A 308 -4.15 14.92 -25.38
CA ASP A 308 -4.84 13.78 -25.98
C ASP A 308 -5.33 14.13 -27.40
N VAL A 309 -5.71 13.13 -28.19
CA VAL A 309 -6.25 13.29 -29.56
C VAL A 309 -7.50 14.18 -29.63
N GLN A 310 -8.17 14.40 -28.49
CA GLN A 310 -9.32 15.29 -28.34
C GLN A 310 -8.94 16.72 -27.89
N GLY A 311 -7.65 17.05 -27.80
CA GLY A 311 -7.15 18.34 -27.31
C GLY A 311 -7.28 18.52 -25.78
N ARG A 312 -7.53 17.42 -25.06
CA ARG A 312 -7.66 17.43 -23.59
C ARG A 312 -6.28 17.32 -22.95
N GLN A 313 -6.05 18.09 -21.89
CA GLN A 313 -4.82 17.99 -21.11
C GLN A 313 -4.93 16.80 -20.16
N THR A 314 -4.07 15.80 -20.37
CA THR A 314 -4.03 14.56 -19.62
C THR A 314 -2.74 14.40 -18.85
N MET A 315 -2.80 13.73 -17.70
CA MET A 315 -1.63 13.37 -16.89
C MET A 315 -1.58 11.87 -16.72
N ASN A 316 -0.52 11.26 -17.26
CA ASN A 316 -0.28 9.82 -17.15
C ASN A 316 0.45 9.49 -15.84
N GLN A 317 0.37 8.23 -15.42
CA GLN A 317 1.02 7.74 -14.19
C GLN A 317 2.53 8.08 -14.08
N PRO A 318 3.38 7.96 -15.13
CA PRO A 318 4.79 8.34 -15.02
C PRO A 318 5.00 9.83 -14.72
N ASN A 319 4.20 10.70 -15.35
CA ASN A 319 4.29 12.15 -15.14
C ASN A 319 3.78 12.55 -13.77
N LEU A 320 2.80 11.82 -13.23
CA LEU A 320 2.34 11.98 -11.86
C LEU A 320 3.51 11.79 -10.88
N TYR A 321 4.29 10.70 -11.00
CA TYR A 321 5.46 10.50 -10.12
C TYR A 321 6.51 11.60 -10.26
N LEU A 322 6.74 12.12 -11.47
CA LEU A 322 7.67 13.24 -11.68
C LEU A 322 7.17 14.50 -10.98
N LEU A 323 5.89 14.82 -11.09
CA LEU A 323 5.26 15.93 -10.38
C LEU A 323 5.41 15.76 -8.87
N LEU A 324 5.13 14.57 -8.33
CA LEU A 324 5.28 14.28 -6.90
C LEU A 324 6.71 14.50 -6.40
N LYS A 325 7.70 14.09 -7.19
CA LYS A 325 9.11 14.30 -6.89
C LYS A 325 9.48 15.79 -6.86
N GLU A 326 8.91 16.58 -7.78
CA GLU A 326 9.12 18.03 -7.79
C GLU A 326 8.49 18.71 -6.57
N ILE A 327 7.25 18.34 -6.24
CA ILE A 327 6.57 18.82 -5.02
C ILE A 327 7.41 18.51 -3.77
N ASP A 328 7.96 17.30 -3.68
CA ASP A 328 8.83 16.92 -2.55
C ASP A 328 10.12 17.73 -2.46
N SER A 329 10.64 18.20 -3.58
CA SER A 329 11.80 19.08 -3.59
C SER A 329 11.46 20.49 -3.08
N LEU A 330 10.21 20.93 -3.26
CA LEU A 330 9.72 22.25 -2.85
C LEU A 330 9.24 22.26 -1.39
N ILE A 331 8.71 21.13 -0.93
CA ILE A 331 8.23 20.98 0.44
C ILE A 331 9.41 20.65 1.34
N SER A 332 9.68 21.54 2.30
CA SER A 332 10.73 21.29 3.29
C SER A 332 10.49 19.96 4.03
N PRO A 333 11.53 19.14 4.25
CA PRO A 333 11.40 17.96 5.11
C PRO A 333 11.05 18.45 6.51
N THR A 334 9.77 18.36 6.90
CA THR A 334 9.38 18.80 8.24
C THR A 334 10.04 17.94 9.27
N GLN A 335 10.45 18.57 10.37
CA GLN A 335 10.99 17.96 11.59
C GLN A 335 9.98 17.05 12.34
N SER A 336 8.88 16.65 11.69
CA SER A 336 7.89 15.74 12.27
C SER A 336 8.51 14.35 12.43
N VAL A 337 8.43 13.82 13.64
CA VAL A 337 8.83 12.44 13.96
C VAL A 337 7.77 11.45 13.45
N ASP A 338 6.52 11.91 13.29
CA ASP A 338 5.41 11.10 12.79
C ASP A 338 5.46 10.91 11.27
N PRO A 339 5.04 9.75 10.74
CA PRO A 339 4.94 9.50 9.31
C PRO A 339 3.99 10.50 8.64
N GLN A 340 4.38 10.92 7.44
CA GLN A 340 3.70 11.98 6.70
C GLN A 340 2.78 11.39 5.64
N LEU A 341 1.53 11.84 5.62
CA LEU A 341 0.57 11.55 4.55
C LEU A 341 0.39 12.84 3.75
N LYS A 342 0.55 12.80 2.42
CA LYS A 342 0.48 13.99 1.56
C LYS A 342 -0.74 13.93 0.64
N LEU A 343 -1.67 14.86 0.77
CA LEU A 343 -2.81 15.00 -0.13
C LEU A 343 -2.63 16.25 -0.98
N VAL A 344 -2.30 16.08 -2.25
CA VAL A 344 -2.15 17.16 -3.22
C VAL A 344 -3.46 17.45 -3.91
N ILE A 345 -3.85 18.72 -3.89
CA ILE A 345 -5.01 19.24 -4.62
C ILE A 345 -4.49 20.18 -5.70
N VAL A 346 -4.72 19.82 -6.96
CA VAL A 346 -4.26 20.61 -8.10
C VAL A 346 -5.34 21.60 -8.52
N HIS A 347 -5.09 22.88 -8.29
CA HIS A 347 -5.89 24.00 -8.78
C HIS A 347 -5.32 24.47 -10.11
N SER A 348 -6.09 24.28 -11.18
CA SER A 348 -5.75 24.70 -12.53
C SER A 348 -6.98 25.34 -13.17
N GLU A 349 -6.79 26.40 -13.94
CA GLU A 349 -7.84 27.00 -14.77
C GLU A 349 -8.24 26.08 -15.93
N ARG A 350 -7.31 25.22 -16.38
CA ARG A 350 -7.53 24.20 -17.41
C ARG A 350 -7.99 22.90 -16.76
N LYS A 351 -9.00 22.25 -17.35
CA LYS A 351 -9.43 20.91 -16.92
C LYS A 351 -8.36 19.89 -17.26
N ILE A 352 -7.71 19.35 -16.23
CA ILE A 352 -6.73 18.27 -16.33
C ILE A 352 -7.43 16.96 -15.99
N ILE A 353 -7.24 15.93 -16.81
CA ILE A 353 -7.77 14.59 -16.59
C ILE A 353 -6.58 13.66 -16.29
N MET A 354 -6.67 12.82 -15.27
CA MET A 354 -5.67 11.78 -15.08
C MET A 354 -6.04 10.57 -15.92
N VAL A 355 -5.03 9.93 -16.53
CA VAL A 355 -5.21 8.72 -17.33
C VAL A 355 -4.43 7.61 -16.66
N ASP A 356 -5.08 6.46 -16.48
CA ASP A 356 -4.45 5.30 -15.87
C ASP A 356 -3.59 4.47 -16.86
N GLY A 357 -3.05 3.36 -16.39
CA GLY A 357 -2.27 2.43 -17.22
C GLY A 357 -3.10 1.65 -18.26
N GLU A 358 -4.42 1.70 -18.19
CA GLU A 358 -5.38 1.05 -19.10
C GLU A 358 -5.96 2.04 -20.13
N GLY A 359 -5.71 3.34 -19.97
CA GLY A 359 -6.20 4.42 -20.83
C GLY A 359 -7.55 5.00 -20.40
N GLU A 360 -8.05 4.70 -19.19
CA GLU A 360 -9.30 5.25 -18.67
C GLU A 360 -9.12 6.59 -17.94
N ASP A 361 -10.14 7.46 -18.06
CA ASP A 361 -10.20 8.76 -17.41
C ASP A 361 -10.50 8.60 -15.91
N VAL A 362 -9.59 9.08 -15.06
CA VAL A 362 -9.73 9.10 -13.59
C VAL A 362 -9.62 10.52 -13.04
N TRP A 363 -10.36 10.77 -11.95
CA TRP A 363 -10.45 12.10 -11.32
C TRP A 363 -9.42 12.33 -10.21
N GLY A 364 -8.72 11.27 -9.83
CA GLY A 364 -7.71 11.29 -8.81
C GLY A 364 -7.00 9.94 -8.67
N ALA A 365 -5.82 10.01 -8.05
CA ALA A 365 -4.95 8.87 -7.86
C ALA A 365 -4.44 8.87 -6.41
N SER A 366 -4.46 7.71 -5.77
CA SER A 366 -3.79 7.51 -4.48
C SER A 366 -2.54 6.69 -4.70
N VAL A 367 -1.41 7.16 -4.20
CA VAL A 367 -0.08 6.57 -4.33
C VAL A 367 0.36 6.05 -2.97
N SER A 368 0.63 4.75 -2.87
CA SER A 368 0.84 4.06 -1.59
C SER A 368 1.99 4.62 -0.75
N GLU A 369 3.10 4.99 -1.39
CA GLU A 369 4.31 5.48 -0.71
C GLU A 369 4.25 6.98 -0.37
N TRP A 370 3.27 7.71 -0.88
CA TRP A 370 3.30 9.18 -0.85
C TRP A 370 2.01 9.81 -0.34
N GLY A 371 0.85 9.37 -0.85
CA GLY A 371 -0.45 9.89 -0.45
C GLY A 371 -1.48 9.91 -1.58
N GLY A 372 -2.04 11.07 -1.90
CA GLY A 372 -3.06 11.18 -2.94
C GLY A 372 -2.98 12.48 -3.73
N VAL A 373 -3.24 12.41 -5.03
CA VAL A 373 -3.35 13.55 -5.93
C VAL A 373 -4.78 13.64 -6.42
N ILE A 374 -5.41 14.79 -6.22
CA ILE A 374 -6.80 15.05 -6.56
C ILE A 374 -6.85 16.32 -7.42
N MET A 375 -7.55 16.25 -8.55
CA MET A 375 -7.82 17.44 -9.37
C MET A 375 -8.93 18.27 -8.72
N ASN A 376 -8.79 19.59 -8.74
CA ASN A 376 -9.80 20.49 -8.19
C ASN A 376 -11.08 20.50 -9.05
N ASP A 377 -12.09 19.76 -8.62
CA ASP A 377 -13.42 19.65 -9.23
C ASP A 377 -14.52 19.62 -8.15
N VAL A 378 -15.80 19.60 -8.55
CA VAL A 378 -16.99 19.57 -7.68
C VAL A 378 -16.94 18.45 -6.62
N ARG A 379 -16.20 17.37 -6.89
CA ARG A 379 -16.07 16.19 -6.02
C ARG A 379 -14.76 16.12 -5.21
N VAL A 380 -14.04 17.23 -5.04
CA VAL A 380 -12.76 17.23 -4.29
C VAL A 380 -12.92 16.69 -2.87
N THR A 381 -13.86 17.23 -2.10
CA THR A 381 -14.06 16.83 -0.70
C THR A 381 -14.30 15.33 -0.54
N PRO A 382 -15.26 14.68 -1.22
CA PRO A 382 -15.43 13.23 -1.11
C PRO A 382 -14.21 12.46 -1.63
N ASN A 383 -13.53 12.92 -2.69
CA ASN A 383 -12.34 12.25 -3.22
C ASN A 383 -11.16 12.30 -2.23
N VAL A 384 -10.94 13.44 -1.57
CA VAL A 384 -9.91 13.61 -0.54
C VAL A 384 -10.20 12.70 0.66
N ILE A 385 -11.46 12.62 1.09
CA ILE A 385 -11.90 11.74 2.18
C ILE A 385 -11.68 10.27 1.82
N SER A 386 -12.08 9.85 0.61
CA SER A 386 -11.87 8.47 0.15
C SER A 386 -10.39 8.12 0.05
N SER A 387 -9.56 9.05 -0.46
CA SER A 387 -8.11 8.89 -0.50
C SER A 387 -7.53 8.70 0.91
N LEU A 388 -7.95 9.54 1.86
CA LEU A 388 -7.51 9.47 3.25
C LEU A 388 -7.96 8.17 3.92
N ARG A 389 -9.21 7.73 3.70
CA ARG A 389 -9.71 6.46 4.24
C ARG A 389 -8.92 5.28 3.71
N MET A 390 -8.54 5.29 2.44
CA MET A 390 -7.68 4.23 1.88
C MET A 390 -6.25 4.30 2.43
N LEU A 391 -5.65 5.49 2.51
CA LEU A 391 -4.32 5.70 3.11
C LEU A 391 -4.24 5.24 4.57
N LEU A 392 -5.33 5.37 5.31
CA LEU A 392 -5.45 4.91 6.69
C LEU A 392 -5.86 3.43 6.82
N GLY A 393 -6.04 2.71 5.69
CA GLY A 393 -6.47 1.31 5.68
C GLY A 393 -7.91 1.08 6.16
N ILE A 394 -8.74 2.13 6.20
CA ILE A 394 -10.16 2.05 6.61
C ILE A 394 -11.00 1.43 5.49
N ASP A 395 -10.72 1.78 4.23
CA ASP A 395 -11.43 1.29 3.06
C ASP A 395 -10.52 0.41 2.20
N SER A 396 -11.08 -0.71 1.71
CA SER A 396 -10.37 -1.67 0.85
C SER A 396 -10.44 -1.34 -0.65
N SER A 397 -11.26 -0.36 -1.04
CA SER A 397 -11.46 0.03 -2.43
C SER A 397 -11.79 1.52 -2.54
N LEU A 398 -11.23 2.18 -3.54
CA LEU A 398 -11.61 3.54 -3.91
C LEU A 398 -12.96 3.55 -4.66
N PRO A 399 -13.70 4.67 -4.63
CA PRO A 399 -14.85 4.85 -5.51
C PRO A 399 -14.44 4.64 -6.97
N PRO A 400 -15.32 4.14 -7.85
CA PRO A 400 -14.98 3.82 -9.25
C PRO A 400 -14.42 5.01 -10.05
N THR A 401 -14.57 6.24 -9.55
CA THR A 401 -14.01 7.47 -10.13
C THR A 401 -12.54 7.72 -9.77
N PHE A 402 -11.92 6.86 -8.96
CA PHE A 402 -10.63 7.08 -8.33
C PHE A 402 -9.84 5.76 -8.32
N LYS A 403 -8.59 5.75 -8.78
CA LYS A 403 -7.78 4.51 -8.86
C LYS A 403 -6.61 4.52 -7.89
N SER A 404 -6.30 3.35 -7.35
CA SER A 404 -5.11 3.10 -6.53
C SER A 404 -3.92 2.87 -7.46
N VAL A 405 -2.83 3.56 -7.16
CA VAL A 405 -1.56 3.47 -7.86
C VAL A 405 -0.55 2.87 -6.88
N PRO A 406 0.21 1.83 -7.30
CA PRO A 406 1.23 1.22 -6.46
C PRO A 406 2.28 2.23 -5.98
#